data_AF-A0A183FKF1-F1
#
_entry.id   AF-A0A183FKF1-F1
#
_cell.length_a   1.000
_cell.length_b   1.000
_cell.length_c   1.000
_cell.angle_alpha   90.00
_cell.angle_beta   90.00
_cell.angle_gamma   90.00
#
_symmetry.space_group_name_H-M   'P 1'
#
loop_
_entity.id
_entity.type
_entity.pdbx_description
1 polymer ?
#
loop_
_entity_poly.entity_id
_entity_poly.type
_entity_poly.pdbx_seq_one_letter_code
_entity_poly.pdbx_strand_id
1 'polypeptide(L)'
;MKNFRTKTLHVFTFDRMRQAGSENLNSFQIVLAQSEEATMLTLIYEKTQSKGPMTGIASPMATFHVLPNDLLSSHSNVGQPGKWMFRIDERIGTCPAGTEHPPLCDKGRHPSLFNG
;
A
#
# COMPACT_ATOMS: atom_id res chain seq x y z
N MET A 1 -9.80 2.61 -14.14
CA MET A 1 -8.77 1.87 -14.91
C MET A 1 -9.44 0.71 -15.60
N LYS A 2 -9.85 0.85 -16.87
CA LYS A 2 -10.28 -0.31 -17.65
C LYS A 2 -9.04 -0.82 -18.39
N ASN A 3 -8.58 -2.02 -18.03
CA ASN A 3 -7.50 -2.79 -18.68
C ASN A 3 -6.04 -2.50 -18.25
N PHE A 4 -5.75 -2.47 -16.94
CA PHE A 4 -4.35 -2.54 -16.50
C PHE A 4 -3.77 -3.93 -16.84
N ARG A 5 -2.81 -3.98 -17.77
CA ARG A 5 -2.10 -5.19 -18.15
C ARG A 5 -0.65 -5.12 -17.69
N THR A 6 -0.33 -5.89 -16.66
CA THR A 6 1.05 -6.01 -16.17
C THR A 6 1.95 -6.61 -17.24
N LYS A 7 3.03 -5.91 -17.56
CA LYS A 7 4.14 -6.42 -18.37
C LYS A 7 5.23 -7.04 -17.51
N THR A 8 5.54 -6.38 -16.41
CA THR A 8 6.60 -6.79 -15.50
C THR A 8 6.05 -6.80 -14.08
N LEU A 9 6.29 -7.89 -13.36
CA LEU A 9 5.91 -8.04 -11.97
C LEU A 9 7.16 -8.37 -11.15
N HIS A 10 7.40 -7.61 -10.09
CA HIS A 10 8.43 -7.93 -9.10
C HIS A 10 7.74 -8.16 -7.76
N VAL A 11 8.06 -9.27 -7.12
CA VAL A 11 7.50 -9.65 -5.82
C VAL A 11 8.66 -9.84 -4.86
N PHE A 12 8.68 -9.03 -3.81
CA PHE A 12 9.62 -9.15 -2.71
C PHE A 12 8.86 -9.65 -1.50
N THR A 13 9.30 -10.77 -0.95
CA THR A 13 8.70 -11.36 0.25
C THR A 13 9.68 -11.24 1.39
N PHE A 14 9.20 -10.71 2.51
CA PHE A 14 9.94 -10.57 3.75
C PHE A 14 9.26 -11.45 4.78
N ASP A 15 9.96 -12.48 5.25
CA ASP A 15 9.45 -13.38 6.27
C ASP A 15 10.20 -13.19 7.59
N ARG A 16 9.43 -13.02 8.67
CA ARG A 16 9.92 -12.89 10.05
C ARG A 16 11.10 -11.90 10.18
N MET A 17 10.96 -10.75 9.53
CA MET A 17 11.95 -9.68 9.63
C MET A 17 11.85 -9.03 11.00
N ARG A 18 12.98 -9.00 11.72
CA ARG A 18 13.08 -8.33 13.02
C ARG A 18 13.20 -6.82 12.84
N GLN A 19 12.35 -6.07 13.53
CA GLN A 19 12.44 -4.62 13.56
C GLN A 19 13.68 -4.19 14.36
N ALA A 20 14.43 -3.22 13.82
CA ALA A 20 15.59 -2.68 14.52
C ALA A 20 15.18 -2.08 15.87
N GLY A 21 15.89 -2.46 16.94
CA GLY A 21 15.63 -1.98 18.30
C GLY A 21 14.41 -2.61 19.00
N SER A 22 13.82 -3.69 18.47
CA SER A 22 12.78 -4.45 19.17
C SER A 22 12.83 -5.95 18.89
N GLU A 23 11.99 -6.71 19.60
CA GLU A 23 11.74 -8.14 19.34
C GLU A 23 10.58 -8.37 18.36
N ASN A 24 10.03 -7.29 17.78
CA ASN A 24 8.89 -7.41 16.88
C ASN A 24 9.31 -8.08 15.58
N LEU A 25 8.55 -9.10 15.19
CA LEU A 25 8.67 -9.76 13.91
C LEU A 25 7.56 -9.30 12.97
N ASN A 26 7.94 -9.00 11.74
CA ASN A 26 7.01 -8.56 10.71
C ASN A 26 7.19 -9.41 9.46
N SER A 27 6.07 -9.89 8.91
CA SER A 27 6.02 -10.54 7.61
C SER A 27 5.15 -9.71 6.69
N PHE A 28 5.70 -9.36 5.53
CA PHE A 28 5.03 -8.52 4.54
C PHE A 28 5.56 -8.78 3.14
N GLN A 29 4.78 -8.38 2.14
CA GLN A 29 5.18 -8.44 0.75
C GLN A 29 5.11 -7.07 0.09
N ILE A 30 6.01 -6.85 -0.85
CA ILE A 30 6.03 -5.68 -1.72
C ILE A 30 5.90 -6.19 -3.15
N VAL A 31 4.89 -5.72 -3.87
CA VAL A 31 4.64 -6.05 -5.27
C VAL A 31 4.76 -4.79 -6.10
N LEU A 32 5.64 -4.81 -7.09
CA LEU A 32 5.75 -3.77 -8.12
C LEU A 32 5.21 -4.34 -9.42
N ALA A 33 4.08 -3.82 -9.88
CA ALA A 33 3.47 -4.19 -11.15
C ALA A 33 3.61 -3.01 -12.13
N GLN A 34 4.35 -3.22 -13.21
CA GLN A 34 4.57 -2.23 -14.24
C GLN A 34 3.81 -2.62 -15.51
N SER A 35 3.06 -1.68 -16.08
CA SER A 35 2.47 -1.74 -17.41
C SER A 35 3.12 -0.70 -18.34
N GLU A 36 2.59 -0.52 -19.56
CA GLU A 36 2.99 0.60 -20.43
C GLU A 36 2.53 1.96 -19.89
N GLU A 37 1.43 1.96 -19.12
CA GLU A 37 0.68 3.17 -18.77
C GLU A 37 0.89 3.56 -17.30
N ALA A 38 1.20 2.60 -16.44
CA ALA A 38 1.31 2.85 -15.00
C ALA A 38 2.24 1.88 -14.27
N THR A 39 2.79 2.33 -13.15
CA THR A 39 3.50 1.47 -12.19
C THR A 39 2.78 1.49 -10.85
N MET A 40 2.33 0.32 -10.43
CA MET A 40 1.61 0.11 -9.18
C MET A 40 2.53 -0.53 -8.15
N LEU A 41 2.54 0.04 -6.95
CA LEU A 41 3.10 -0.53 -5.74
C LEU A 41 1.97 -1.11 -4.90
N THR A 42 2.05 -2.39 -4.56
CA THR A 42 1.18 -3.02 -3.57
C THR A 42 2.00 -3.46 -2.37
N LEU A 43 1.60 -3.01 -1.18
CA LEU A 43 2.14 -3.45 0.10
C LEU A 43 1.12 -4.38 0.74
N ILE A 44 1.58 -5.54 1.20
CA ILE A 44 0.72 -6.56 1.82
C ILE A 44 1.28 -6.88 3.19
N TYR A 45 0.57 -6.47 4.23
CA TYR A 45 0.89 -6.69 5.62
C TYR A 45 -0.02 -7.76 6.21
N GLU A 46 0.51 -8.94 6.48
CA GLU A 46 -0.28 -10.04 7.06
C GLU A 46 -0.16 -10.07 8.60
N LYS A 47 1.08 -9.96 9.11
CA LYS A 47 1.37 -9.93 10.54
C LYS A 47 2.41 -8.87 10.83
N THR A 48 1.93 -7.77 11.41
CA THR A 48 2.78 -6.65 11.84
C THR A 48 2.68 -6.51 13.35
N GLN A 49 3.79 -6.68 14.04
CA GLN A 49 3.91 -6.34 15.46
C GLN A 49 4.56 -4.96 15.66
N SER A 50 4.97 -4.33 14.55
CA SER A 50 5.66 -3.06 14.55
C SER A 50 4.84 -1.95 15.21
N LYS A 51 5.39 -1.43 16.31
CA LYS A 51 5.12 -0.09 16.85
C LYS A 51 6.41 0.71 16.65
N GLY A 52 6.35 1.83 15.94
CA GLY A 52 7.57 2.51 15.50
C GLY A 52 7.32 3.82 14.76
N PRO A 53 8.39 4.58 14.49
CA PRO A 53 8.25 6.02 14.20
C PRO A 53 7.70 6.33 12.80
N MET A 54 8.13 5.65 11.73
CA MET A 54 7.63 5.94 10.36
C MET A 54 7.78 4.73 9.43
N THR A 55 6.70 4.34 8.75
CA THR A 55 6.73 3.55 7.50
C THR A 55 6.28 4.48 6.39
N GLY A 56 6.81 4.32 5.19
CA GLY A 56 6.43 5.17 4.08
C GLY A 56 7.03 4.76 2.76
N ILE A 57 6.65 5.50 1.72
CA ILE A 57 7.08 5.28 0.35
C ILE A 57 7.98 6.45 -0.04
N ALA A 58 9.22 6.14 -0.39
CA ALA A 58 10.13 7.07 -1.03
C ALA A 58 10.13 6.82 -2.54
N SER A 59 9.87 7.86 -3.33
CA SER A 59 9.94 7.80 -4.80
C SER A 59 10.79 8.97 -5.29
N PRO A 60 11.57 8.82 -6.37
CA PRO A 60 12.32 9.93 -6.96
C PRO A 60 11.45 11.12 -7.38
N MET A 61 10.17 10.88 -7.65
CA MET A 61 9.24 11.87 -8.21
C MET A 61 8.37 12.58 -7.14
N ALA A 62 8.49 12.21 -5.86
CA ALA A 62 7.64 12.72 -4.79
C ALA A 62 8.39 12.88 -3.46
N THR A 63 7.87 13.73 -2.58
CA THR A 63 8.26 13.76 -1.16
C THR A 63 7.86 12.44 -0.48
N PHE A 64 8.59 12.05 0.57
CA PHE A 64 8.32 10.83 1.34
C PHE A 64 6.84 10.76 1.76
N HIS A 65 6.13 9.72 1.33
CA HIS A 65 4.72 9.51 1.67
C HIS A 65 4.62 8.62 2.91
N VAL A 66 4.18 9.18 4.03
CA VAL A 66 4.07 8.47 5.31
C VAL A 66 2.83 7.57 5.31
N LEU A 67 2.98 6.34 5.78
CA LEU A 67 1.91 5.36 5.98
C LEU A 67 1.52 5.27 7.45
N PRO A 68 0.25 4.93 7.75
CA PRO A 68 -0.25 4.86 9.13
C PRO A 68 0.20 3.55 9.80
N ASN A 69 1.35 3.59 10.49
CA ASN A 69 2.00 2.43 11.10
C ASN A 69 1.07 1.51 11.89
N ASP A 70 0.28 2.07 12.80
CA ASP A 70 -0.60 1.29 13.69
C ASP A 70 -1.79 0.67 12.95
N LEU A 71 -2.02 1.06 11.70
CA LEU A 71 -3.16 0.64 10.89
C LEU A 71 -2.75 -0.27 9.72
N LEU A 72 -1.45 -0.51 9.51
CA LEU A 72 -0.94 -1.19 8.32
C LEU A 72 -1.58 -2.56 8.04
N SER A 73 -1.86 -3.36 9.07
CA SER A 73 -2.47 -4.68 8.94
C SER A 73 -4.00 -4.68 9.07
N SER A 74 -4.58 -3.67 9.70
CA SER A 74 -6.03 -3.60 9.98
C SER A 74 -6.82 -2.80 8.95
N HIS A 75 -6.14 -1.90 8.23
CA HIS A 75 -6.73 -0.94 7.30
C HIS A 75 -6.18 -1.12 5.89
N SER A 76 -6.83 -0.47 4.92
CA SER A 76 -6.50 -0.59 3.50
C SER A 76 -7.21 0.43 2.63
N ASN A 77 -6.55 0.98 1.62
CA ASN A 77 -7.18 1.86 0.63
C ASN A 77 -7.85 1.11 -0.55
N VAL A 78 -7.79 -0.22 -0.57
CA VAL A 78 -8.43 -1.10 -1.59
C VAL A 78 -9.49 -2.03 -1.00
N GLY A 79 -10.00 -1.73 0.19
CA GLY A 79 -11.04 -2.52 0.87
C GLY A 79 -10.65 -3.91 1.38
N GLN A 80 -9.35 -4.25 1.39
CA GLN A 80 -8.85 -5.53 1.93
C GLN A 80 -7.81 -5.27 3.02
N PRO A 81 -8.13 -5.53 4.31
CA PRO A 81 -7.23 -5.26 5.43
C PRO A 81 -5.79 -5.73 5.18
N GLY A 82 -4.82 -4.89 5.49
CA GLY A 82 -3.41 -5.21 5.26
C GLY A 82 -2.89 -4.85 3.88
N LYS A 83 -3.77 -4.54 2.91
CA LYS A 83 -3.38 -4.27 1.52
C LYS A 83 -3.45 -2.80 1.20
N TRP A 84 -2.35 -2.29 0.68
CA TRP A 84 -2.24 -0.89 0.27
C TRP A 84 -1.75 -0.83 -1.15
N MET A 85 -2.44 -0.12 -2.02
CA MET A 85 -2.08 -0.01 -3.44
C MET A 85 -1.91 1.44 -3.84
N PHE A 86 -0.76 1.77 -4.44
CA PHE A 86 -0.40 3.13 -4.85
C PHE A 86 0.10 3.12 -6.28
N ARG A 87 -0.28 4.15 -7.04
CA ARG A 87 0.36 4.46 -8.31
C ARG A 87 1.60 5.31 -8.02
N ILE A 88 2.78 4.88 -8.49
CA ILE A 88 4.08 5.46 -8.10
C ILE A 88 4.89 6.05 -9.27
N ASP A 89 4.39 5.92 -10.50
CA ASP A 89 4.91 6.59 -11.71
C ASP A 89 4.43 8.06 -11.84
N GLU A 90 3.54 8.49 -10.94
CA GLU A 90 3.08 9.87 -10.79
C GLU A 90 3.24 10.29 -9.32
N ARG A 91 2.88 11.54 -8.99
CA ARG A 91 2.79 11.95 -7.58
C ARG A 91 1.76 11.08 -6.88
N ILE A 92 2.15 10.48 -5.76
CA ILE A 92 1.22 9.74 -4.89
C ILE A 92 0.15 10.73 -4.42
N GLY A 93 -1.05 10.62 -4.99
CA GLY A 93 -2.15 11.55 -4.75
C GLY A 93 -2.62 11.46 -3.29
N THR A 94 -2.90 12.62 -2.70
CA THR A 94 -3.64 12.72 -1.44
C THR A 94 -5.12 12.48 -1.68
N CYS A 95 -5.83 12.04 -0.66
CA CYS A 95 -7.26 11.75 -0.79
C CYS A 95 -8.06 12.99 -1.16
N PRO A 96 -9.13 12.83 -1.96
CA PRO A 96 -10.11 13.88 -2.17
C PRO A 96 -10.62 14.42 -0.83
N ALA A 97 -10.79 15.73 -0.73
CA ALA A 97 -11.25 16.40 0.49
C ALA A 97 -12.48 15.70 1.08
N GLY A 98 -12.45 15.38 2.37
CA GLY A 98 -13.50 14.63 3.07
C GLY A 98 -13.32 13.11 3.14
N THR A 99 -12.29 12.54 2.50
CA THR A 99 -11.95 11.09 2.56
C THR A 99 -10.59 10.80 3.21
N GLU A 100 -10.06 11.78 3.95
CA GLU A 100 -8.76 11.70 4.65
C GLU A 100 -8.76 10.85 5.91
N HIS A 101 -9.91 10.36 6.38
CA HIS A 101 -9.95 9.46 7.52
C HIS A 101 -9.41 8.06 7.14
N PRO A 102 -8.79 7.34 8.08
CA PRO A 102 -8.38 5.96 7.84
C PRO A 102 -9.55 5.11 7.30
N PRO A 103 -9.34 4.29 6.25
CA PRO A 103 -8.09 4.03 5.57
C PRO A 103 -7.93 4.87 4.28
N LEU A 104 -7.51 6.13 4.43
CA LEU A 104 -6.89 6.95 3.38
C LEU A 104 -7.54 6.79 1.99
N CYS A 105 -8.84 7.12 1.88
CA CYS A 105 -9.68 7.20 0.67
C CYS A 105 -10.81 6.14 0.61
N ASP A 106 -11.76 6.19 1.54
CA ASP A 106 -13.07 5.57 1.29
C ASP A 106 -13.93 6.55 0.48
N LYS A 107 -13.77 6.54 -0.85
CA LYS A 107 -14.82 7.09 -1.71
C LYS A 107 -15.95 6.09 -1.64
N GLY A 108 -16.93 6.40 -0.78
CA GLY A 108 -18.08 5.56 -0.49
C GLY A 108 -18.53 4.74 -1.70
N ARG A 109 -18.69 3.44 -1.45
CA ARG A 109 -19.39 2.44 -2.29
C ARG A 109 -19.87 3.00 -3.64
N HIS A 110 -19.16 2.65 -4.70
CA HIS A 110 -19.86 2.22 -5.90
C HIS A 110 -19.94 0.69 -5.85
N PRO A 111 -21.11 0.08 -5.56
CA PRO A 111 -21.28 -1.37 -5.55
C PRO A 111 -21.33 -1.87 -6.98
N SER A 112 -20.17 -1.92 -7.63
CA SER A 112 -19.95 -2.62 -8.90
C SER A 112 -18.51 -2.39 -9.30
N LEU A 113 -17.58 -3.26 -8.91
CA LEU A 113 -16.31 -3.51 -9.64
C LEU A 113 -15.42 -4.59 -9.00
N PHE A 114 -15.97 -5.60 -8.32
CA PHE A 114 -15.34 -6.91 -8.15
C PHE A 114 -16.42 -7.97 -7.95
N ASN A 115 -17.19 -8.24 -9.00
CA ASN A 115 -17.86 -9.54 -9.16
C ASN A 115 -17.13 -10.25 -10.31
N GLY A 116 -16.31 -11.23 -9.95
CA GLY A 116 -16.19 -12.46 -10.74
C GLY A 116 -17.24 -13.43 -10.23
#